data_AF-A0A4Q3J4Y4-F1
#
_entry.id   AF-A0A4Q3J4Y4-F1
#
_cell.length_a   1.000
_cell.length_b   1.000
_cell.length_c   1.000
_cell.angle_alpha   90.00
_cell.angle_beta   90.00
_cell.angle_gamma   90.00
#
_symmetry.space_group_name_H-M   'P 1'
#
loop_
_entity.id
_entity.type
_entity.pdbx_description
1 polymer ?
#
loop_
_entity_poly.entity_id
_entity_poly.type
_entity_poly.pdbx_seq_one_letter_code
_entity_poly.pdbx_strand_id
1 'polypeptide(L)'
;MSRAPDYLYELLPGVHRTRDAERGYPLRALLRVISEQVNVIEEDIAQLYENWFIETCEDWAVPYIADLIGYRPVHEAGDPGSVETLEGRNRNKILIPRREVANTLDYRQRKGTLALLEGLAHAVAGWPARAVECYTLLGWSQNINQMRLGRGRTARLSDGDALDLIDGPFERLAHTVDVRRIVSHRTLGRSNIPSVGIFVWRLQPYSVTHAPAYCVEGAGPHCFTFSALGHDTRLHAMPEREAEPTHIAEEINLPTPIRRRALEERVSLRPLKTRASAAYYGEGKSLVIHAPDWPTKGAPQPVSRDRVVPADLSDWTYRAQRGELAVDPVLGRIVFPSGQLPKRGVWATYVYAFSKDMGGGEYSRSLSEPIGFTLYKVSADHPGADVFDTINGALAKWRQDQQALGPEPANDAYKPRWRADKARLDAAVIEIRDSAVYSEPLAIALEAGESLQIRAANRTRPVIRLLDYMANRPDAFTVSGKKASRFKLDGLIVTGRGIQVSGPDRSDTEVFAQGDLCDVTIRHSTLMPGWGLECDCEPKRPNEPSLELLDTGARIVIE
;
A
#
# COMPACT_ATOMS: atom_id res chain seq x y z
N MET A 1 -32.35 -9.34 -6.68
CA MET A 1 -32.97 -9.81 -5.41
C MET A 1 -33.68 -11.11 -5.71
N SER A 2 -33.13 -12.24 -5.26
CA SER A 2 -33.76 -13.55 -5.50
C SER A 2 -35.10 -13.62 -4.77
N ARG A 3 -36.20 -13.85 -5.50
CA ARG A 3 -37.54 -14.01 -4.92
C ARG A 3 -37.62 -15.31 -4.15
N ALA A 4 -38.52 -15.37 -3.16
CA ALA A 4 -38.72 -16.56 -2.35
C ALA A 4 -39.06 -17.79 -3.25
N PRO A 5 -38.55 -18.99 -2.92
CA PRO A 5 -38.72 -20.19 -3.74
C PRO A 5 -40.19 -20.61 -3.93
N ASP A 6 -41.09 -20.11 -3.07
CA ASP A 6 -42.52 -20.38 -3.12
C ASP A 6 -43.34 -19.21 -3.73
N TYR A 7 -42.71 -18.23 -4.36
CA TYR A 7 -43.38 -17.02 -4.89
C TYR A 7 -44.60 -17.33 -5.76
N LEU A 8 -44.48 -18.26 -6.72
CA LEU A 8 -45.60 -18.65 -7.58
C LEU A 8 -46.72 -19.38 -6.81
N TYR A 9 -46.37 -20.13 -5.76
CA TYR A 9 -47.36 -20.78 -4.90
C TYR A 9 -48.12 -19.76 -4.06
N GLU A 10 -47.47 -18.70 -3.58
CA GLU A 10 -48.09 -17.61 -2.81
C GLU A 10 -49.08 -16.79 -3.64
N LEU A 11 -48.86 -16.67 -4.95
CA LEU A 11 -49.78 -16.01 -5.88
C LEU A 11 -51.06 -16.82 -6.15
N LEU A 12 -51.13 -18.10 -5.74
CA LEU A 12 -52.33 -18.90 -5.94
C LEU A 12 -53.48 -18.50 -4.96
N PRO A 13 -54.74 -18.54 -5.43
CA PRO A 13 -55.89 -18.37 -4.57
C PRO A 13 -55.87 -19.34 -3.38
N GLY A 14 -56.27 -18.86 -2.20
CA GLY A 14 -56.20 -19.63 -0.95
C GLY A 14 -56.88 -21.00 -1.01
N VAL A 15 -57.96 -21.14 -1.78
CA VAL A 15 -58.69 -22.40 -1.98
C VAL A 15 -57.80 -23.53 -2.52
N HIS A 16 -56.87 -23.21 -3.43
CA HIS A 16 -55.94 -24.21 -3.99
C HIS A 16 -54.82 -24.58 -3.01
N ARG A 17 -54.35 -23.60 -2.23
CA ARG A 17 -53.33 -23.83 -1.19
C ARG A 17 -53.85 -24.71 -0.06
N THR A 18 -55.11 -24.54 0.35
CA THR A 18 -55.73 -25.41 1.37
C THR A 18 -55.88 -26.85 0.87
N ARG A 19 -56.35 -27.03 -0.37
CA ARG A 19 -56.49 -28.37 -0.99
C ARG A 19 -55.16 -29.07 -1.22
N ASP A 20 -54.09 -28.32 -1.48
CA ASP A 20 -52.74 -28.88 -1.64
C ASP A 20 -52.14 -29.30 -0.29
N ALA A 21 -52.38 -28.52 0.77
CA ALA A 21 -51.99 -28.87 2.13
C ALA A 21 -52.65 -30.18 2.60
N GLU A 22 -53.93 -30.39 2.28
CA GLU A 22 -54.66 -31.64 2.55
C GLU A 22 -54.06 -32.88 1.84
N ARG A 23 -53.28 -32.68 0.77
CA ARG A 23 -52.66 -33.75 -0.04
C ARG A 23 -51.14 -33.85 0.14
N GLY A 24 -50.56 -33.15 1.10
CA GLY A 24 -49.12 -33.21 1.39
C GLY A 24 -48.23 -32.34 0.50
N TYR A 25 -48.75 -31.23 -0.04
CA TYR A 25 -48.01 -30.22 -0.82
C TYR A 25 -47.40 -30.63 -2.19
N PRO A 26 -48.00 -31.55 -2.98
CA PRO A 26 -47.46 -31.90 -4.31
C PRO A 26 -47.46 -30.73 -5.29
N LEU A 27 -48.45 -29.82 -5.25
CA LEU A 27 -48.51 -28.65 -6.14
C LEU A 27 -47.44 -27.62 -5.76
N ARG A 28 -47.21 -27.38 -4.46
CA ARG A 28 -46.10 -26.54 -4.00
C ARG A 28 -44.75 -27.07 -4.48
N ALA A 29 -44.52 -28.37 -4.40
CA ALA A 29 -43.27 -28.98 -4.87
C ALA A 29 -43.05 -28.76 -6.37
N LEU A 30 -44.10 -28.94 -7.20
CA LEU A 30 -44.03 -28.67 -8.63
C LEU A 30 -43.80 -27.18 -8.93
N LEU A 31 -44.56 -26.29 -8.28
CA LEU A 31 -44.43 -24.84 -8.50
C LEU A 31 -43.10 -24.29 -8.02
N ARG A 32 -42.46 -24.93 -7.05
CA ARG A 32 -41.10 -24.58 -6.63
C ARG A 32 -40.08 -24.84 -7.72
N VAL A 33 -40.14 -26.01 -8.38
CA VAL A 33 -39.26 -26.32 -9.52
C VAL A 33 -39.51 -25.35 -10.69
N ILE A 34 -40.78 -25.00 -10.94
CA ILE A 34 -41.11 -23.99 -11.96
C ILE A 34 -40.58 -22.61 -11.55
N SER A 35 -40.74 -22.22 -10.28
CA SER A 35 -40.26 -20.93 -9.74
C SER A 35 -38.74 -20.80 -9.89
N GLU A 36 -37.98 -21.90 -9.70
CA GLU A 36 -36.53 -21.91 -9.94
C GLU A 36 -36.20 -21.52 -11.39
N GLN A 37 -36.90 -22.08 -12.38
CA GLN A 37 -36.67 -21.73 -13.79
C GLN A 37 -37.18 -20.33 -14.15
N VAL A 38 -38.32 -19.91 -13.59
CA VAL A 38 -38.82 -18.53 -13.77
C VAL A 38 -37.82 -17.53 -13.22
N ASN A 39 -37.25 -17.79 -12.04
CA ASN A 39 -36.24 -16.92 -11.44
C ASN A 39 -35.01 -16.78 -12.35
N VAL A 40 -34.53 -17.88 -12.95
CA VAL A 40 -33.41 -17.84 -13.91
C VAL A 40 -33.74 -16.94 -15.10
N ILE A 41 -34.94 -17.05 -15.67
CA ILE A 41 -35.37 -16.23 -16.81
C ILE A 41 -35.57 -14.77 -16.40
N GLU A 42 -36.19 -14.50 -15.25
CA GLU A 42 -36.37 -13.14 -14.73
C GLU A 42 -35.01 -12.48 -14.45
N GLU A 43 -34.05 -13.22 -13.89
CA GLU A 43 -32.67 -12.76 -13.67
C GLU A 43 -31.95 -12.49 -14.98
N ASP A 44 -32.08 -13.36 -15.99
CA ASP A 44 -31.52 -13.14 -17.32
C ASP A 44 -32.12 -11.90 -18.01
N ILE A 45 -33.44 -11.73 -17.95
CA ILE A 45 -34.12 -10.53 -18.47
C ILE A 45 -33.64 -9.28 -17.75
N ALA A 46 -33.54 -9.32 -16.42
CA ALA A 46 -33.02 -8.19 -15.64
C ALA A 46 -31.58 -7.88 -16.06
N GLN A 47 -30.73 -8.90 -16.22
CA GLN A 47 -29.36 -8.74 -16.68
C GLN A 47 -29.28 -8.18 -18.11
N LEU A 48 -30.22 -8.53 -19.01
CA LEU A 48 -30.31 -7.93 -20.33
C LEU A 48 -30.63 -6.43 -20.28
N TYR A 49 -31.44 -5.97 -19.32
CA TYR A 49 -31.64 -4.54 -19.09
C TYR A 49 -30.40 -3.88 -18.50
N GLU A 50 -29.72 -4.52 -17.55
CA GLU A 50 -28.44 -4.03 -17.02
C GLU A 50 -27.37 -3.94 -18.11
N ASN A 51 -27.42 -4.83 -19.12
CA ASN A 51 -26.51 -4.83 -20.25
C ASN A 51 -26.57 -3.56 -21.12
N TRP A 52 -27.57 -2.69 -20.94
CA TRP A 52 -27.66 -1.39 -21.61
C TRP A 52 -26.79 -0.32 -20.94
N PHE A 53 -26.40 -0.51 -19.69
CA PHE A 53 -25.63 0.47 -18.93
C PHE A 53 -24.18 0.00 -18.76
N ILE A 54 -23.21 0.84 -19.12
CA ILE A 54 -21.78 0.47 -19.08
C ILE A 54 -21.26 0.09 -17.67
N GLU A 55 -21.92 0.61 -16.63
CA GLU A 55 -21.58 0.37 -15.22
C GLU A 55 -22.01 -1.03 -14.75
N THR A 56 -23.12 -1.54 -15.25
CA THR A 56 -23.76 -2.78 -14.78
C THR A 56 -23.82 -3.90 -15.81
N CYS A 57 -23.48 -3.60 -17.07
CA CYS A 57 -23.47 -4.60 -18.13
C CYS A 57 -22.48 -5.73 -17.86
N GLU A 58 -22.60 -6.84 -18.56
CA GLU A 58 -21.60 -7.90 -18.55
C GLU A 58 -20.39 -7.55 -19.45
N ASP A 59 -19.23 -8.16 -19.16
CA ASP A 59 -17.98 -7.86 -19.87
C ASP A 59 -18.07 -8.11 -21.39
N TRP A 60 -19.00 -8.98 -21.82
CA TRP A 60 -19.24 -9.28 -23.22
C TRP A 60 -19.93 -8.13 -23.97
N ALA A 61 -20.75 -7.31 -23.30
CA ALA A 61 -21.53 -6.23 -23.90
C ALA A 61 -20.70 -4.94 -24.10
N VAL A 62 -19.62 -4.77 -23.33
CA VAL A 62 -18.75 -3.59 -23.35
C VAL A 62 -18.24 -3.24 -24.75
N PRO A 63 -17.70 -4.17 -25.56
CA PRO A 63 -17.22 -3.85 -26.91
C PRO A 63 -18.32 -3.35 -27.84
N TYR A 64 -19.56 -3.82 -27.70
CA TYR A 64 -20.69 -3.39 -28.50
C TYR A 64 -21.14 -1.97 -28.14
N ILE A 65 -21.20 -1.65 -26.84
CA ILE A 65 -21.46 -0.28 -26.37
C ILE A 65 -20.35 0.66 -26.87
N ALA A 66 -19.10 0.19 -26.80
CA ALA A 66 -17.94 0.94 -27.29
C ALA A 66 -18.05 1.27 -28.78
N ASP A 67 -18.44 0.29 -29.62
CA ASP A 67 -18.65 0.51 -31.04
C ASP A 67 -19.82 1.46 -31.33
N LEU A 68 -20.93 1.35 -30.58
CA LEU A 68 -22.09 2.23 -30.71
C LEU A 68 -21.72 3.72 -30.51
N ILE A 69 -20.86 4.02 -29.54
CA ILE A 69 -20.38 5.38 -29.29
C ILE A 69 -19.15 5.73 -30.15
N GLY A 70 -18.66 4.82 -30.99
CA GLY A 70 -17.49 4.98 -31.84
C GLY A 70 -16.18 5.12 -31.06
N TYR A 71 -16.06 4.45 -29.91
CA TYR A 71 -14.79 4.31 -29.20
C TYR A 71 -13.79 3.56 -30.08
N ARG A 72 -12.54 4.02 -30.10
CA ARG A 72 -11.47 3.41 -30.89
C ARG A 72 -10.35 2.98 -29.95
N PRO A 73 -10.11 1.67 -29.77
CA PRO A 73 -9.01 1.20 -28.94
C PRO A 73 -7.66 1.57 -29.56
N VAL A 74 -6.66 1.74 -28.70
CA VAL A 74 -5.27 2.02 -29.11
C VAL A 74 -4.66 0.75 -29.72
N HIS A 75 -4.45 0.74 -31.04
CA HIS A 75 -3.94 -0.43 -31.78
C HIS A 75 -2.58 -0.94 -31.26
N GLU A 76 -1.72 -0.05 -30.75
CA GLU A 76 -0.41 -0.44 -30.21
C GLU A 76 -0.49 -1.36 -28.98
N ALA A 77 -1.64 -1.40 -28.29
CA ALA A 77 -1.88 -2.30 -27.16
C ALA A 77 -2.29 -3.73 -27.60
N GLY A 78 -2.57 -3.93 -28.89
CA GLY A 78 -3.01 -5.19 -29.49
C GLY A 78 -4.49 -5.22 -29.84
N ASP A 79 -4.90 -6.25 -30.59
CA ASP A 79 -6.27 -6.36 -31.10
C ASP A 79 -7.26 -7.02 -30.11
N PRO A 80 -8.54 -6.62 -30.11
CA PRO A 80 -9.59 -7.31 -29.35
C PRO A 80 -9.73 -8.79 -29.74
N GLY A 81 -10.00 -9.64 -28.74
CA GLY A 81 -10.27 -11.07 -28.93
C GLY A 81 -11.77 -11.37 -29.08
N SER A 82 -12.10 -12.63 -29.42
CA SER A 82 -13.48 -13.10 -29.46
C SER A 82 -14.14 -13.01 -28.09
N VAL A 83 -15.39 -12.56 -28.07
CA VAL A 83 -16.19 -12.43 -26.84
C VAL A 83 -16.67 -13.79 -26.31
N GLU A 84 -16.68 -14.82 -27.14
CA GLU A 84 -17.15 -16.15 -26.76
C GLU A 84 -16.16 -16.85 -25.81
N THR A 85 -14.85 -16.61 -25.97
CA THR A 85 -13.79 -17.25 -25.17
C THR A 85 -13.46 -16.46 -23.90
N LEU A 86 -13.13 -17.16 -22.83
CA LEU A 86 -12.72 -16.52 -21.56
C LEU A 86 -11.46 -15.66 -21.74
N GLU A 87 -10.48 -16.15 -22.50
CA GLU A 87 -9.25 -15.41 -22.81
C GLU A 87 -9.54 -14.13 -23.59
N GLY A 88 -10.43 -14.19 -24.58
CA GLY A 88 -10.81 -13.02 -25.36
C GLY A 88 -11.56 -11.98 -24.52
N ARG A 89 -12.46 -12.40 -23.62
CA ARG A 89 -13.11 -11.49 -22.65
C ARG A 89 -12.10 -10.82 -21.72
N ASN A 90 -11.15 -11.57 -21.17
CA ASN A 90 -10.11 -11.02 -20.30
C ASN A 90 -9.21 -10.02 -21.04
N ARG A 91 -8.87 -10.32 -22.30
CA ARG A 91 -8.11 -9.40 -23.16
C ARG A 91 -8.91 -8.12 -23.46
N ASN A 92 -10.18 -8.26 -23.83
CA ASN A 92 -11.06 -7.12 -24.13
C ASN A 92 -11.26 -6.22 -22.91
N LYS A 93 -11.32 -6.77 -21.70
CA LYS A 93 -11.39 -6.00 -20.45
C LYS A 93 -10.20 -5.06 -20.24
N ILE A 94 -9.03 -5.44 -20.75
CA ILE A 94 -7.81 -4.64 -20.67
C ILE A 94 -7.76 -3.61 -21.81
N LEU A 95 -8.10 -4.02 -23.03
CA LEU A 95 -8.02 -3.17 -24.24
C LEU A 95 -9.17 -2.16 -24.38
N ILE A 96 -10.34 -2.51 -23.84
CA ILE A 96 -11.58 -1.72 -23.88
C ILE A 96 -12.07 -1.54 -22.44
N PRO A 97 -11.38 -0.72 -21.63
CA PRO A 97 -11.76 -0.54 -20.23
C PRO A 97 -13.09 0.21 -20.13
N ARG A 98 -14.02 -0.31 -19.33
CA ARG A 98 -15.37 0.26 -19.10
C ARG A 98 -15.34 1.75 -18.78
N ARG A 99 -14.38 2.17 -17.95
CA ARG A 99 -14.21 3.58 -17.53
C ARG A 99 -13.93 4.50 -18.71
N GLU A 100 -13.16 4.05 -19.70
CA GLU A 100 -12.84 4.87 -20.87
C GLU A 100 -14.02 4.94 -21.84
N VAL A 101 -14.71 3.81 -22.04
CA VAL A 101 -15.96 3.75 -22.81
C VAL A 101 -17.00 4.70 -22.21
N ALA A 102 -17.24 4.64 -20.90
CA ALA A 102 -18.19 5.50 -20.20
C ALA A 102 -17.89 6.99 -20.39
N ASN A 103 -16.61 7.38 -20.32
CA ASN A 103 -16.20 8.79 -20.41
C ASN A 103 -15.98 9.29 -21.85
N THR A 104 -16.13 8.44 -22.87
CA THR A 104 -15.81 8.80 -24.26
C THR A 104 -16.59 10.02 -24.76
N LEU A 105 -17.88 10.14 -24.43
CA LEU A 105 -18.70 11.29 -24.83
C LEU A 105 -18.25 12.58 -24.14
N ASP A 106 -17.94 12.50 -22.85
CA ASP A 106 -17.44 13.61 -22.06
C ASP A 106 -16.07 14.10 -22.57
N TYR A 107 -15.16 13.17 -22.90
CA TYR A 107 -13.89 13.50 -23.56
C TYR A 107 -14.10 14.22 -24.89
N ARG A 108 -15.14 13.86 -25.65
CA ARG A 108 -15.43 14.54 -26.93
C ARG A 108 -15.96 15.95 -26.74
N GLN A 109 -16.79 16.18 -25.72
CA GLN A 109 -17.28 17.51 -25.38
C GLN A 109 -16.16 18.44 -24.90
N ARG A 110 -15.13 17.88 -24.26
CA ARG A 110 -13.98 18.63 -23.72
C ARG A 110 -12.75 18.63 -24.62
N LYS A 111 -12.89 18.28 -25.90
CA LYS A 111 -11.78 18.35 -26.87
C LYS A 111 -11.19 19.75 -26.93
N GLY A 112 -9.85 19.82 -26.98
CA GLY A 112 -9.12 21.08 -27.01
C GLY A 112 -8.90 21.72 -25.64
N THR A 113 -9.36 21.10 -24.55
CA THR A 113 -9.01 21.54 -23.19
C THR A 113 -7.72 20.88 -22.71
N LEU A 114 -6.95 21.61 -21.89
CA LEU A 114 -5.71 21.11 -21.31
C LEU A 114 -5.97 19.99 -20.28
N ALA A 115 -7.01 20.13 -19.46
CA ALA A 115 -7.41 19.16 -18.42
C ALA A 115 -7.69 17.76 -19.02
N LEU A 116 -8.22 17.70 -20.24
CA LEU A 116 -8.49 16.43 -20.91
C LEU A 116 -7.22 15.60 -21.11
N LEU A 117 -6.05 16.22 -21.35
CA LEU A 117 -4.80 15.49 -21.51
C LEU A 117 -4.39 14.74 -20.24
N GLU A 118 -4.65 15.34 -19.07
CA GLU A 118 -4.39 14.70 -17.76
C GLU A 118 -5.34 13.52 -17.56
N GLY A 119 -6.63 13.72 -17.86
CA GLY A 119 -7.65 12.67 -17.80
C GLY A 119 -7.35 11.49 -18.73
N LEU A 120 -6.89 11.76 -19.97
CA LEU A 120 -6.51 10.72 -20.93
C LEU A 120 -5.28 9.94 -20.48
N ALA A 121 -4.27 10.60 -19.91
CA ALA A 121 -3.09 9.91 -19.38
C ALA A 121 -3.47 8.94 -18.25
N HIS A 122 -4.36 9.37 -17.35
CA HIS A 122 -4.87 8.50 -16.29
C HIS A 122 -5.81 7.41 -16.81
N ALA A 123 -6.61 7.69 -17.86
CA ALA A 123 -7.50 6.71 -18.49
C ALA A 123 -6.73 5.56 -19.13
N VAL A 124 -5.71 5.87 -19.93
CA VAL A 124 -4.95 4.92 -20.75
C VAL A 124 -3.87 4.21 -19.94
N ALA A 125 -3.07 4.95 -19.16
CA ALA A 125 -1.90 4.38 -18.45
C ALA A 125 -2.13 4.16 -16.95
N GLY A 126 -3.24 4.67 -16.39
CA GLY A 126 -3.46 4.67 -14.94
C GLY A 126 -2.60 5.67 -14.17
N TRP A 127 -1.74 6.44 -14.84
CA TRP A 127 -0.80 7.37 -14.20
C TRP A 127 -1.41 8.76 -14.03
N PRO A 128 -1.30 9.35 -12.82
CA PRO A 128 -1.58 10.77 -12.63
C PRO A 128 -0.64 11.61 -13.51
N ALA A 129 -1.15 12.72 -14.05
CA ALA A 129 -0.41 13.53 -14.99
C ALA A 129 -0.70 15.02 -14.82
N ARG A 130 0.26 15.85 -15.26
CA ARG A 130 0.16 17.31 -15.34
C ARG A 130 0.43 17.73 -16.77
N ALA A 131 -0.50 18.43 -17.38
CA ALA A 131 -0.36 19.02 -18.69
C ALA A 131 0.04 20.50 -18.56
N VAL A 132 1.05 20.90 -19.33
CA VAL A 132 1.62 22.26 -19.30
C VAL A 132 1.69 22.82 -20.70
N GLU A 133 1.03 23.96 -20.91
CA GLU A 133 1.13 24.73 -22.13
C GLU A 133 2.43 25.56 -22.11
N CYS A 134 3.44 25.15 -22.87
CA CYS A 134 4.78 25.77 -22.80
C CYS A 134 4.79 27.23 -23.28
N TYR A 135 3.90 27.62 -24.19
CA TYR A 135 3.78 29.02 -24.63
C TYR A 135 3.36 29.98 -23.51
N THR A 136 2.73 29.47 -22.45
CA THR A 136 2.30 30.30 -21.31
C THR A 136 3.46 30.72 -20.41
N LEU A 137 4.57 29.97 -20.49
CA LEU A 137 5.83 30.22 -19.81
C LEU A 137 6.77 31.10 -20.64
N LEU A 138 6.34 31.67 -21.76
CA LEU A 138 7.21 32.55 -22.56
C LEU A 138 7.21 33.98 -22.03
N GLY A 139 8.40 34.56 -21.94
CA GLY A 139 8.60 36.00 -21.77
C GLY A 139 8.27 36.73 -23.07
N TRP A 140 7.21 37.54 -23.08
CA TRP A 140 6.77 38.28 -24.26
C TRP A 140 6.22 39.67 -23.91
N SER A 141 6.43 40.65 -24.79
CA SER A 141 5.86 42.00 -24.68
C SER A 141 4.36 42.00 -24.96
N GLN A 142 3.55 42.20 -23.93
CA GLN A 142 2.09 42.06 -24.02
C GLN A 142 1.42 43.32 -24.60
N ASN A 143 0.30 43.12 -25.31
CA ASN A 143 -0.54 44.23 -25.75
C ASN A 143 -1.27 44.86 -24.54
N ILE A 144 -1.27 46.19 -24.46
CA ILE A 144 -1.87 46.95 -23.34
C ILE A 144 -3.38 46.65 -23.19
N ASN A 145 -4.08 46.36 -24.29
CA ASN A 145 -5.52 46.04 -24.26
C ASN A 145 -5.81 44.62 -23.72
N GLN A 146 -4.80 43.74 -23.64
CA GLN A 146 -4.94 42.36 -23.18
C GLN A 146 -3.77 41.97 -22.26
N MET A 147 -3.61 42.71 -21.15
CA MET A 147 -2.60 42.40 -20.15
C MET A 147 -2.95 41.14 -19.35
N ARG A 148 -2.07 40.15 -19.37
CA ARG A 148 -2.10 38.96 -18.51
C ARG A 148 -1.04 39.09 -17.44
N LEU A 149 -1.44 39.58 -16.26
CA LEU A 149 -0.53 39.88 -15.15
C LEU A 149 0.24 38.67 -14.61
N GLY A 150 -0.25 37.46 -14.88
CA GLY A 150 0.44 36.21 -14.54
C GLY A 150 1.55 35.79 -15.50
N ARG A 151 1.75 36.45 -16.65
CA ARG A 151 2.70 36.05 -17.70
C ARG A 151 3.81 37.09 -17.92
N GLY A 152 4.97 36.63 -18.42
CA GLY A 152 6.08 37.49 -18.83
C GLY A 152 6.77 38.23 -17.67
N ARG A 153 6.75 37.65 -16.46
CA ARG A 153 7.36 38.26 -15.27
C ARG A 153 8.85 37.92 -15.21
N THR A 154 9.65 38.84 -14.67
CA THR A 154 11.02 38.55 -14.26
C THR A 154 11.03 37.64 -13.03
N ALA A 155 12.06 36.81 -12.89
CA ALA A 155 12.22 35.94 -11.72
C ALA A 155 12.37 36.78 -10.45
N ARG A 156 11.51 36.52 -9.45
CA ARG A 156 11.56 37.19 -8.15
C ARG A 156 12.42 36.37 -7.19
N LEU A 157 13.65 36.80 -6.96
CA LEU A 157 14.62 36.04 -6.14
C LEU A 157 14.21 35.84 -4.67
N SER A 158 13.30 36.67 -4.14
CA SER A 158 12.76 36.51 -2.79
C SER A 158 11.70 35.41 -2.69
N ASP A 159 11.12 35.00 -3.82
CA ASP A 159 10.08 33.98 -3.89
C ASP A 159 10.72 32.61 -4.11
N GLY A 160 11.31 32.08 -3.03
CA GLY A 160 12.02 30.81 -3.08
C GLY A 160 11.13 29.63 -3.48
N ASP A 161 9.82 29.66 -3.18
CA ASP A 161 8.93 28.55 -3.53
C ASP A 161 8.75 28.44 -5.05
N ALA A 162 8.58 29.58 -5.73
CA ALA A 162 8.54 29.61 -7.20
C ALA A 162 9.88 29.24 -7.84
N LEU A 163 11.01 29.58 -7.19
CA LEU A 163 12.35 29.20 -7.67
C LEU A 163 12.63 27.69 -7.54
N ASP A 164 12.13 27.05 -6.48
CA ASP A 164 12.26 25.62 -6.26
C ASP A 164 11.50 24.78 -7.31
N LEU A 165 10.62 25.40 -8.11
CA LEU A 165 9.80 24.76 -9.15
C LEU A 165 10.39 24.85 -10.57
N ILE A 166 11.54 25.49 -10.74
CA ILE A 166 12.19 25.69 -12.04
C ILE A 166 12.50 24.34 -12.72
N ASP A 167 12.35 24.31 -14.04
CA ASP A 167 12.48 23.16 -14.94
C ASP A 167 11.52 22.00 -14.66
N GLY A 168 10.54 22.24 -13.76
CA GLY A 168 9.55 21.30 -13.30
C GLY A 168 8.15 21.48 -13.90
N PRO A 169 7.21 20.56 -13.61
CA PRO A 169 5.85 20.58 -14.15
C PRO A 169 4.96 21.71 -13.61
N PHE A 170 5.35 22.35 -12.50
CA PHE A 170 4.57 23.41 -11.85
C PHE A 170 5.22 24.80 -11.96
N GLU A 171 6.27 24.92 -12.76
CA GLU A 171 6.96 26.19 -12.98
C GLU A 171 6.01 27.27 -13.51
N ARG A 172 6.25 28.51 -13.11
CA ARG A 172 5.52 29.70 -13.57
C ARG A 172 6.44 30.82 -14.07
N LEU A 173 7.76 30.60 -14.05
CA LEU A 173 8.71 31.61 -14.50
C LEU A 173 8.76 31.68 -16.02
N ALA A 174 9.14 32.86 -16.51
CA ALA A 174 9.21 33.11 -17.94
C ALA A 174 10.55 32.65 -18.52
N HIS A 175 10.51 31.91 -19.63
CA HIS A 175 11.65 31.52 -20.45
C HIS A 175 11.68 32.29 -21.77
N THR A 176 12.85 32.33 -22.39
CA THR A 176 12.98 32.71 -23.80
C THR A 176 12.43 31.60 -24.70
N VAL A 177 11.98 31.98 -25.90
CA VAL A 177 11.49 31.00 -26.89
C VAL A 177 12.59 30.04 -27.30
N ASP A 178 12.28 28.74 -27.22
CA ASP A 178 13.10 27.65 -27.74
C ASP A 178 12.45 27.10 -29.00
N VAL A 179 13.03 27.39 -30.17
CA VAL A 179 12.48 26.96 -31.46
C VAL A 179 12.66 25.46 -31.73
N ARG A 180 13.44 24.74 -30.91
CA ARG A 180 13.61 23.28 -31.04
C ARG A 180 12.30 22.58 -30.69
N ARG A 181 12.11 21.38 -31.25
CA ARG A 181 10.92 20.56 -31.00
C ARG A 181 11.09 19.77 -29.70
N ILE A 182 10.00 19.61 -28.95
CA ILE A 182 9.97 18.79 -27.73
C ILE A 182 10.15 17.28 -28.00
N VAL A 183 9.95 16.86 -29.25
CA VAL A 183 10.15 15.47 -29.72
C VAL A 183 11.45 15.30 -30.54
N SER A 184 12.36 16.27 -30.47
CA SER A 184 13.64 16.23 -31.20
C SER A 184 14.58 15.17 -30.62
N HIS A 185 15.08 14.26 -31.46
CA HIS A 185 15.99 13.18 -31.05
C HIS A 185 17.42 13.64 -30.72
N ARG A 186 17.84 14.83 -31.20
CA ARG A 186 19.21 15.35 -30.96
C ARG A 186 19.28 16.26 -29.74
N THR A 187 18.37 17.22 -29.68
CA THR A 187 18.33 18.23 -28.63
C THR A 187 16.90 18.67 -28.44
N LEU A 188 16.36 18.36 -27.26
CA LEU A 188 14.98 18.64 -26.89
C LEU A 188 14.80 20.15 -26.64
N GLY A 189 13.79 20.74 -27.27
CA GLY A 189 13.32 22.08 -26.91
C GLY A 189 12.02 21.99 -26.13
N ARG A 190 11.96 22.61 -24.94
CA ARG A 190 10.77 22.57 -24.08
C ARG A 190 9.87 23.77 -24.34
N SER A 191 10.43 24.98 -24.26
CA SER A 191 9.67 26.24 -24.24
C SER A 191 9.40 26.78 -25.64
N ASN A 192 8.60 26.07 -26.44
CA ASN A 192 8.14 26.50 -27.76
C ASN A 192 6.63 26.82 -27.78
N ILE A 193 6.17 27.62 -28.74
CA ILE A 193 4.76 28.00 -28.88
C ILE A 193 3.83 26.79 -29.10
N PRO A 194 4.11 25.84 -30.03
CA PRO A 194 3.24 24.69 -30.25
C PRO A 194 3.45 23.57 -29.23
N SER A 195 4.35 23.74 -28.25
CA SER A 195 4.72 22.67 -27.33
C SER A 195 3.75 22.58 -26.15
N VAL A 196 3.31 21.35 -25.90
CA VAL A 196 2.58 20.95 -24.69
C VAL A 196 3.38 19.83 -24.03
N GLY A 197 3.74 20.01 -22.76
CA GLY A 197 4.39 19.00 -21.94
C GLY A 197 3.36 18.19 -21.17
N ILE A 198 3.47 16.86 -21.19
CA ILE A 198 2.69 15.97 -20.33
C ILE A 198 3.68 15.28 -19.38
N PHE A 199 3.58 15.61 -18.10
CA PHE A 199 4.41 15.03 -17.06
C PHE A 199 3.60 13.94 -16.36
N VAL A 200 4.18 12.74 -16.24
CA VAL A 200 3.49 11.57 -15.68
C VAL A 200 4.20 11.08 -14.42
N TRP A 201 3.42 10.75 -13.40
CA TRP A 201 3.93 10.15 -12.16
C TRP A 201 3.72 8.65 -12.20
N ARG A 202 4.83 7.91 -12.37
CA ARG A 202 4.81 6.45 -12.45
C ARG A 202 4.83 5.77 -11.08
N LEU A 203 5.33 6.47 -10.06
CA LEU A 203 5.37 5.95 -8.69
C LEU A 203 4.04 6.22 -8.00
N GLN A 204 3.58 5.24 -7.23
CA GLN A 204 2.36 5.30 -6.46
C GLN A 204 2.66 5.71 -5.02
N PRO A 205 1.79 6.51 -4.37
CA PRO A 205 1.94 6.87 -2.98
C PRO A 205 1.51 5.70 -2.07
N TYR A 206 2.34 5.35 -1.10
CA TYR A 206 2.09 4.36 -0.07
C TYR A 206 2.17 5.00 1.31
N SER A 207 1.12 4.84 2.11
CA SER A 207 1.15 5.26 3.51
C SER A 207 2.03 4.33 4.35
N VAL A 208 2.54 4.86 5.45
CA VAL A 208 3.05 4.09 6.57
C VAL A 208 2.41 4.72 7.77
N THR A 209 1.49 4.01 8.41
CA THR A 209 0.64 4.52 9.49
C THR A 209 1.25 4.17 10.84
N HIS A 210 1.46 5.19 11.67
CA HIS A 210 1.90 5.07 13.07
C HIS A 210 3.12 4.14 13.25
N ALA A 211 4.14 4.26 12.38
CA ALA A 211 5.38 3.51 12.52
C ALA A 211 6.36 4.26 13.45
N PRO A 212 7.18 3.55 14.24
CA PRO A 212 8.19 4.19 15.06
C PRO A 212 9.28 4.84 14.19
N ALA A 213 9.61 6.09 14.50
CA ALA A 213 10.73 6.79 13.89
C ALA A 213 12.05 6.24 14.44
N TYR A 214 13.06 6.10 13.58
CA TYR A 214 14.36 5.55 13.97
C TYR A 214 15.26 6.64 14.57
N CYS A 215 15.77 6.43 15.78
CA CYS A 215 16.73 7.33 16.41
C CYS A 215 18.14 7.10 15.83
N VAL A 216 18.72 8.12 15.20
CA VAL A 216 20.08 8.06 14.66
C VAL A 216 21.07 8.50 15.74
N GLU A 217 21.37 7.58 16.67
CA GLU A 217 22.24 7.88 17.82
C GLU A 217 23.64 8.39 17.41
N GLY A 218 24.15 7.95 16.26
CA GLY A 218 25.43 8.42 15.72
C GLY A 218 25.45 9.91 15.35
N ALA A 219 24.30 10.49 14.99
CA ALA A 219 24.16 11.93 14.76
C ALA A 219 23.80 12.68 16.06
N GLY A 220 22.98 12.05 16.92
CA GLY A 220 22.72 12.50 18.27
C GLY A 220 21.35 12.02 18.78
N PRO A 221 21.10 12.07 20.10
CA PRO A 221 19.89 11.52 20.73
C PRO A 221 18.59 12.29 20.40
N HIS A 222 18.70 13.36 19.62
CA HIS A 222 17.61 14.25 19.20
C HIS A 222 17.34 14.14 17.70
N CYS A 223 18.08 13.29 16.98
CA CYS A 223 18.02 13.12 15.54
C CYS A 223 17.27 11.83 15.21
N PHE A 224 16.22 11.93 14.39
CA PHE A 224 15.38 10.81 14.00
C PHE A 224 15.14 10.79 12.49
N THR A 225 14.87 9.62 11.92
CA THR A 225 14.38 9.45 10.55
C THR A 225 12.96 8.93 10.56
N PHE A 226 12.15 9.31 9.57
CA PHE A 226 10.78 8.79 9.41
C PHE A 226 10.77 7.28 9.17
N SER A 227 11.73 6.79 8.36
CA SER A 227 11.87 5.36 8.10
C SER A 227 12.38 4.63 9.33
N ALA A 228 11.62 3.64 9.79
CA ALA A 228 12.03 2.71 10.85
C ALA A 228 13.31 1.92 10.53
N LEU A 229 13.72 1.92 9.25
CA LEU A 229 14.94 1.27 8.77
C LEU A 229 16.19 2.16 8.89
N GLY A 230 16.03 3.45 9.24
CA GLY A 230 17.15 4.37 9.51
C GLY A 230 17.78 5.05 8.30
N HIS A 231 17.28 4.81 7.08
CA HIS A 231 17.76 5.48 5.86
C HIS A 231 16.97 6.75 5.54
N ASP A 232 17.55 7.64 4.73
CA ASP A 232 16.85 8.83 4.28
C ASP A 232 15.72 8.45 3.33
N THR A 233 14.50 8.91 3.63
CA THR A 233 13.31 8.61 2.82
C THR A 233 12.62 9.90 2.45
N ARG A 234 12.58 10.18 1.15
CA ARG A 234 11.82 11.31 0.61
C ARG A 234 10.33 11.12 0.88
N LEU A 235 9.70 12.12 1.48
CA LEU A 235 8.28 12.13 1.76
C LEU A 235 7.51 12.60 0.53
N HIS A 236 6.38 11.96 0.25
CA HIS A 236 5.51 12.26 -0.87
C HIS A 236 4.15 12.77 -0.40
N ALA A 237 3.51 13.58 -1.25
CA ALA A 237 2.16 14.04 -1.03
C ALA A 237 1.17 12.87 -1.17
N MET A 238 0.21 12.79 -0.25
CA MET A 238 -1.01 12.00 -0.45
C MET A 238 -1.94 12.81 -1.37
N PRO A 239 -2.21 12.35 -2.60
CA PRO A 239 -2.95 13.14 -3.57
C PRO A 239 -4.39 13.45 -3.12
N GLU A 240 -4.76 14.73 -3.16
CA GLU A 240 -6.16 15.15 -3.02
C GLU A 240 -6.85 15.16 -4.38
N ARG A 241 -8.03 14.55 -4.47
CA ARG A 241 -8.78 14.46 -5.72
C ARG A 241 -9.19 15.86 -6.21
N GLU A 242 -9.10 16.11 -7.51
CA GLU A 242 -9.63 17.34 -8.09
C GLU A 242 -11.15 17.44 -7.87
N ALA A 243 -11.63 18.65 -7.55
CA ALA A 243 -13.06 18.89 -7.34
C ALA A 243 -13.85 18.85 -8.66
N GLU A 244 -13.24 19.34 -9.74
CA GLU A 244 -13.88 19.52 -11.03
C GLU A 244 -13.08 18.85 -12.15
N PRO A 245 -13.71 18.26 -13.18
CA PRO A 245 -13.02 17.62 -14.30
C PRO A 245 -12.16 18.58 -15.15
N THR A 246 -12.35 19.88 -15.01
CA THR A 246 -11.61 20.93 -15.73
C THR A 246 -10.48 21.55 -14.89
N HIS A 247 -10.35 21.15 -13.63
CA HIS A 247 -9.24 21.55 -12.76
C HIS A 247 -7.95 20.91 -13.29
N ILE A 248 -6.93 21.74 -13.53
CA ILE A 248 -5.60 21.28 -13.92
C ILE A 248 -4.80 20.91 -12.66
N ALA A 249 -4.28 19.69 -12.60
CA ALA A 249 -3.71 19.09 -11.39
C ALA A 249 -2.58 19.91 -10.75
N GLU A 250 -2.72 20.31 -9.49
CA GLU A 250 -1.67 21.02 -8.73
C GLU A 250 -0.76 20.05 -7.96
N GLU A 251 0.28 20.56 -7.28
CA GLU A 251 1.22 19.71 -6.53
C GLU A 251 0.51 18.78 -5.52
N ILE A 252 -0.56 19.28 -4.88
CA ILE A 252 -1.36 18.54 -3.90
C ILE A 252 -2.24 17.44 -4.54
N ASN A 253 -2.54 17.55 -5.84
CA ASN A 253 -3.38 16.57 -6.55
C ASN A 253 -2.58 15.38 -7.07
N LEU A 254 -1.26 15.41 -6.90
CA LEU A 254 -0.33 14.47 -7.52
C LEU A 254 0.62 13.89 -6.47
N PRO A 255 1.14 12.67 -6.65
CA PRO A 255 2.05 12.02 -5.69
C PRO A 255 3.47 12.60 -5.79
N THR A 256 3.57 13.92 -5.63
CA THR A 256 4.79 14.69 -5.77
C THR A 256 5.67 14.55 -4.52
N PRO A 257 7.00 14.54 -4.66
CA PRO A 257 7.88 14.77 -3.53
C PRO A 257 7.55 16.06 -2.80
N ILE A 258 7.40 16.01 -1.48
CA ILE A 258 7.18 17.22 -0.68
C ILE A 258 8.49 18.01 -0.61
N ARG A 259 8.49 19.20 -1.21
CA ARG A 259 9.61 20.14 -1.14
C ARG A 259 9.64 20.80 0.24
N ARG A 260 10.83 21.21 0.71
CA ARG A 260 10.99 21.91 2.00
C ARG A 260 10.10 23.16 2.07
N ARG A 261 10.07 23.94 0.99
CA ARG A 261 9.25 25.15 0.88
C ARG A 261 7.76 24.88 0.71
N ALA A 262 7.38 23.78 0.06
CA ALA A 262 5.98 23.37 -0.03
C ALA A 262 5.39 23.02 1.34
N LEU A 263 6.21 22.45 2.24
CA LEU A 263 5.82 22.21 3.63
C LEU A 263 5.85 23.49 4.49
N GLU A 264 6.61 24.52 4.09
CA GLU A 264 6.81 25.78 4.84
C GLU A 264 5.62 26.74 4.67
N GLU A 265 4.85 26.97 5.73
CA GLU A 265 3.86 28.05 5.80
C GLU A 265 4.40 29.21 6.63
N ARG A 266 4.58 30.38 6.01
CA ARG A 266 5.08 31.59 6.69
C ARG A 266 3.93 32.32 7.40
N VAL A 267 3.99 32.36 8.73
CA VAL A 267 3.01 33.03 9.59
C VAL A 267 3.34 34.51 9.77
N SER A 268 4.62 34.83 9.97
CA SER A 268 5.11 36.20 10.06
C SER A 268 6.47 36.34 9.40
N LEU A 269 6.73 37.51 8.79
CA LEU A 269 8.02 37.80 8.16
C LEU A 269 9.01 38.46 9.12
N ARG A 270 8.51 39.16 10.15
CA ARG A 270 9.34 39.87 11.15
C ARG A 270 8.71 39.77 12.56
N PRO A 271 9.26 38.95 13.47
CA PRO A 271 10.29 37.93 13.21
C PRO A 271 9.80 36.87 12.22
N LEU A 272 10.72 36.21 11.51
CA LEU A 272 10.36 35.09 10.64
C LEU A 272 9.80 33.97 11.52
N LYS A 273 8.53 33.62 11.31
CA LYS A 273 7.89 32.48 11.96
C LYS A 273 7.26 31.60 10.89
N THR A 274 7.63 30.35 10.91
CA THR A 274 7.20 29.32 9.96
C THR A 274 6.53 28.18 10.71
N ARG A 275 5.61 27.51 10.05
CA ARG A 275 4.97 26.28 10.54
C ARG A 275 4.78 25.29 9.40
N ALA A 276 4.37 24.06 9.71
CA ALA A 276 4.02 23.10 8.67
C ALA A 276 2.69 23.47 8.00
N SER A 277 2.67 23.33 6.67
CA SER A 277 1.52 23.58 5.82
C SER A 277 0.35 22.64 6.14
N ALA A 278 -0.85 23.22 6.24
CA ALA A 278 -2.10 22.48 6.47
C ALA A 278 -2.43 21.47 5.36
N ALA A 279 -1.89 21.67 4.17
CA ALA A 279 -2.09 20.79 3.02
C ALA A 279 -1.43 19.41 3.25
N TYR A 280 -0.23 19.40 3.83
CA TYR A 280 0.57 18.19 3.94
C TYR A 280 0.59 17.60 5.36
N TYR A 281 0.44 18.43 6.39
CA TYR A 281 0.61 18.01 7.78
C TYR A 281 -0.71 17.90 8.54
N GLY A 282 -0.97 16.74 9.15
CA GLY A 282 -2.13 16.48 10.02
C GLY A 282 -2.63 15.04 9.96
N GLU A 283 -3.58 14.70 10.83
CA GLU A 283 -4.30 13.41 10.79
C GLU A 283 -4.94 13.21 9.40
N GLY A 284 -4.67 12.05 8.79
CA GLY A 284 -5.16 11.71 7.44
C GLY A 284 -4.55 12.53 6.28
N LYS A 285 -3.50 13.32 6.53
CA LYS A 285 -2.74 14.04 5.49
C LYS A 285 -1.48 13.26 5.07
N SER A 286 -0.53 13.93 4.43
CA SER A 286 0.67 13.29 3.87
C SER A 286 1.69 12.88 4.94
N LEU A 287 1.77 13.65 6.03
CA LEU A 287 2.57 13.28 7.19
C LEU A 287 1.98 13.80 8.51
N VAL A 288 2.24 13.08 9.59
CA VAL A 288 1.94 13.50 10.96
C VAL A 288 2.89 12.83 11.95
N ILE A 289 3.28 13.56 13.00
CA ILE A 289 4.22 13.09 14.01
C ILE A 289 3.52 12.99 15.35
N HIS A 290 3.71 11.86 16.03
CA HIS A 290 3.26 11.59 17.38
C HIS A 290 4.49 11.49 18.29
N ALA A 291 4.49 12.30 19.35
CA ALA A 291 5.54 12.30 20.36
C ALA A 291 4.87 12.42 21.73
N PRO A 292 4.44 11.30 22.33
CA PRO A 292 3.78 11.28 23.64
C PRO A 292 4.64 11.97 24.70
N ASP A 293 4.00 12.76 25.57
CA ASP A 293 4.65 13.54 26.63
C ASP A 293 5.69 14.58 26.15
N TRP A 294 5.67 14.96 24.87
CA TRP A 294 6.48 16.05 24.31
C TRP A 294 5.60 17.19 23.77
N PRO A 295 5.97 18.47 23.97
CA PRO A 295 7.14 19.00 24.69
C PRO A 295 6.96 19.03 26.22
N THR A 296 5.73 18.79 26.69
CA THR A 296 5.38 18.70 28.11
C THR A 296 4.58 17.42 28.34
N LYS A 297 4.65 16.89 29.56
CA LYS A 297 3.86 15.73 29.96
C LYS A 297 2.36 15.98 29.71
N GLY A 298 1.68 15.03 29.08
CA GLY A 298 0.26 15.16 28.71
C GLY A 298 -0.03 16.13 27.55
N ALA A 299 0.97 16.52 26.76
CA ALA A 299 0.74 17.33 25.57
C ALA A 299 -0.19 16.61 24.56
N PRO A 300 -1.11 17.35 23.90
CA PRO A 300 -2.05 16.77 22.94
C PRO A 300 -1.31 16.12 21.77
N GLN A 301 -1.87 15.01 21.28
CA GLN A 301 -1.41 14.28 20.11
C GLN A 301 -2.42 14.41 18.97
N PRO A 302 -1.96 14.40 17.71
CA PRO A 302 -0.57 14.48 17.27
C PRO A 302 0.08 15.84 17.58
N VAL A 303 1.39 15.96 17.35
CA VAL A 303 2.11 17.25 17.52
C VAL A 303 1.46 18.31 16.62
N SER A 304 1.06 19.46 17.18
CA SER A 304 0.46 20.54 16.40
C SER A 304 1.39 21.05 15.32
N ARG A 305 0.85 21.36 14.14
CA ARG A 305 1.59 21.92 13.00
C ARG A 305 2.33 23.21 13.33
N ASP A 306 1.83 23.99 14.31
CA ASP A 306 2.46 25.24 14.77
C ASP A 306 3.80 25.00 15.48
N ARG A 307 4.10 23.75 15.86
CA ARG A 307 5.37 23.32 16.47
C ARG A 307 6.30 22.63 15.48
N VAL A 308 5.89 22.47 14.22
CA VAL A 308 6.68 21.78 13.20
C VAL A 308 7.25 22.82 12.25
N VAL A 309 8.58 22.88 12.18
CA VAL A 309 9.31 23.84 11.35
C VAL A 309 10.03 23.08 10.23
N PRO A 310 9.66 23.31 8.97
CA PRO A 310 10.40 22.75 7.85
C PRO A 310 11.80 23.36 7.80
N ALA A 311 12.82 22.51 7.72
CA ALA A 311 14.22 22.94 7.71
C ALA A 311 15.08 22.02 6.83
N ASP A 312 16.26 22.50 6.46
CA ASP A 312 17.29 21.67 5.85
C ASP A 312 18.04 20.92 6.95
N LEU A 313 17.95 19.57 6.93
CA LEU A 313 18.58 18.69 7.92
C LEU A 313 19.69 17.83 7.30
N SER A 314 20.24 18.25 6.15
CA SER A 314 21.27 17.48 5.41
C SER A 314 22.52 17.19 6.25
N ASP A 315 22.95 18.15 7.10
CA ASP A 315 24.17 18.03 7.90
C ASP A 315 23.90 17.73 9.40
N TRP A 316 22.64 17.52 9.81
CA TRP A 316 22.24 17.39 11.23
C TRP A 316 22.67 18.56 12.15
N THR A 317 23.09 19.69 11.59
CA THR A 317 23.59 20.84 12.35
C THR A 317 22.49 21.78 12.84
N TYR A 318 21.28 21.68 12.25
CA TYR A 318 20.14 22.53 12.58
C TYR A 318 19.69 22.35 14.03
N ARG A 319 19.51 23.45 14.76
CA ARG A 319 19.07 23.43 16.15
C ARG A 319 17.63 23.90 16.26
N ALA A 320 16.71 22.97 16.54
CA ALA A 320 15.32 23.29 16.79
C ALA A 320 15.16 24.12 18.09
N GLN A 321 14.27 25.11 18.05
CA GLN A 321 13.96 25.95 19.22
C GLN A 321 13.13 25.16 20.24
N ARG A 322 13.18 25.55 21.51
CA ARG A 322 12.37 24.88 22.55
C ARG A 322 10.88 24.93 22.19
N GLY A 323 10.22 23.77 22.27
CA GLY A 323 8.81 23.60 21.93
C GLY A 323 8.52 23.41 20.44
N GLU A 324 9.54 23.47 19.58
CA GLU A 324 9.44 23.25 18.14
C GLU A 324 10.29 22.04 17.73
N LEU A 325 9.88 21.31 16.71
CA LEU A 325 10.67 20.27 16.07
C LEU A 325 10.92 20.65 14.61
N ALA A 326 12.10 20.29 14.11
CA ALA A 326 12.47 20.54 12.72
C ALA A 326 12.23 19.30 11.86
N VAL A 327 11.71 19.47 10.65
CA VAL A 327 11.42 18.39 9.70
C VAL A 327 12.01 18.70 8.33
N ASP A 328 12.70 17.73 7.74
CA ASP A 328 13.13 17.77 6.35
C ASP A 328 12.35 16.74 5.53
N PRO A 329 11.37 17.16 4.70
CA PRO A 329 10.59 16.23 3.89
C PRO A 329 11.39 15.61 2.73
N VAL A 330 12.51 16.20 2.32
CA VAL A 330 13.31 15.70 1.19
C VAL A 330 14.15 14.49 1.61
N LEU A 331 14.67 14.52 2.84
CA LEU A 331 15.49 13.44 3.42
C LEU A 331 14.70 12.56 4.40
N GLY A 332 13.51 12.97 4.84
CA GLY A 332 12.75 12.24 5.85
C GLY A 332 13.45 12.25 7.21
N ARG A 333 13.97 13.41 7.61
CA ARG A 333 14.65 13.61 8.90
C ARG A 333 13.82 14.47 9.84
N ILE A 334 13.98 14.24 11.14
CA ILE A 334 13.32 14.94 12.22
C ILE A 334 14.38 15.29 13.27
N VAL A 335 14.39 16.54 13.73
CA VAL A 335 15.28 16.99 14.81
C VAL A 335 14.47 17.63 15.93
N PHE A 336 14.61 17.08 17.13
CA PHE A 336 14.06 17.65 18.35
C PHE A 336 15.04 18.64 18.99
N PRO A 337 14.57 19.54 19.88
CA PRO A 337 15.45 20.40 20.65
C PRO A 337 16.30 19.55 21.60
N SER A 338 17.62 19.78 21.62
CA SER A 338 18.56 19.00 22.43
C SER A 338 18.24 18.97 23.93
N GLY A 339 17.58 20.02 24.44
CA GLY A 339 17.11 20.09 25.83
C GLY A 339 15.72 19.50 26.11
N GLN A 340 15.01 19.01 25.09
CA GLN A 340 13.65 18.46 25.18
C GLN A 340 13.54 17.19 24.33
N LEU A 341 14.21 16.13 24.77
CA LEU A 341 14.19 14.84 24.09
C LEU A 341 12.82 14.12 24.29
N PRO A 342 12.29 13.46 23.24
CA PRO A 342 11.07 12.67 23.34
C PRO A 342 11.33 11.34 24.08
N LYS A 343 11.09 11.30 25.39
CA LYS A 343 11.43 10.15 26.25
C LYS A 343 10.58 8.90 26.04
N ARG A 344 9.40 9.04 25.45
CA ARG A 344 8.46 7.92 25.24
C ARG A 344 8.49 7.39 23.80
N GLY A 345 9.47 7.78 23.00
CA GLY A 345 9.54 7.43 21.60
C GLY A 345 8.84 8.45 20.70
N VAL A 346 9.02 8.25 19.39
CA VAL A 346 8.46 9.07 18.33
C VAL A 346 7.87 8.13 17.31
N TRP A 347 6.64 8.40 16.90
CA TRP A 347 5.96 7.70 15.82
C TRP A 347 5.62 8.70 14.73
N ALA A 348 5.60 8.22 13.50
CA ALA A 348 5.22 9.02 12.37
C ALA A 348 4.28 8.23 11.46
N THR A 349 3.26 8.92 10.97
CA THR A 349 2.56 8.51 9.76
C THR A 349 3.12 9.33 8.61
N TYR A 350 3.50 8.69 7.52
CA TYR A 350 4.06 9.38 6.36
C TYR A 350 3.77 8.62 5.08
N VAL A 351 3.90 9.30 3.95
CA VAL A 351 3.73 8.70 2.62
C VAL A 351 5.06 8.69 1.89
N TYR A 352 5.39 7.55 1.28
CA TYR A 352 6.54 7.39 0.38
C TYR A 352 6.05 6.92 -0.98
N ALA A 353 6.89 7.01 -2.02
CA ALA A 353 6.52 6.56 -3.36
C ALA A 353 7.24 5.28 -3.74
N PHE A 354 6.51 4.35 -4.36
CA PHE A 354 7.04 3.07 -4.82
C PHE A 354 6.37 2.61 -6.10
N SER A 355 6.95 1.63 -6.78
CA SER A 355 6.53 1.26 -8.14
C SER A 355 5.27 0.41 -8.22
N LYS A 356 5.00 -0.42 -7.20
CA LYS A 356 3.91 -1.40 -7.21
C LYS A 356 3.64 -1.99 -5.83
N ASP A 357 2.45 -2.58 -5.66
CA ASP A 357 2.02 -3.39 -4.52
C ASP A 357 2.86 -4.66 -4.37
N MET A 358 4.08 -4.52 -3.86
CA MET A 358 5.02 -5.61 -3.60
C MET A 358 5.86 -5.36 -2.35
N GLY A 359 6.41 -6.43 -1.78
CA GLY A 359 7.15 -6.39 -0.53
C GLY A 359 6.26 -6.08 0.69
N GLY A 360 6.87 -5.85 1.85
CA GLY A 360 6.16 -5.64 3.11
C GLY A 360 5.51 -4.26 3.27
N GLY A 361 5.11 -3.60 2.18
CA GLY A 361 4.50 -2.26 2.19
C GLY A 361 3.06 -2.24 2.69
N GLU A 362 2.55 -1.08 3.11
CA GLU A 362 1.17 -0.91 3.58
C GLU A 362 0.20 -0.76 2.40
N TYR A 363 -0.30 -1.86 1.88
CA TYR A 363 -1.25 -1.87 0.76
C TYR A 363 -2.27 -2.99 0.91
N SER A 364 -3.32 -2.94 0.09
CA SER A 364 -4.37 -3.95 0.13
C SER A 364 -3.85 -5.27 -0.45
N ARG A 365 -3.81 -6.33 0.36
CA ARG A 365 -3.33 -7.64 -0.05
C ARG A 365 -4.36 -8.73 0.23
N SER A 366 -4.50 -9.69 -0.68
CA SER A 366 -5.34 -10.87 -0.49
C SER A 366 -4.66 -11.83 0.49
N LEU A 367 -5.24 -11.95 1.68
CA LEU A 367 -4.70 -12.82 2.74
C LEU A 367 -4.85 -14.30 2.34
N SER A 368 -3.75 -15.05 2.39
CA SER A 368 -3.79 -16.51 2.25
C SER A 368 -4.17 -17.14 3.59
N GLU A 369 -5.15 -18.04 3.57
CA GLU A 369 -5.62 -18.78 4.75
C GLU A 369 -5.49 -20.30 4.55
N PRO A 370 -4.93 -21.04 5.52
CA PRO A 370 -5.00 -22.50 5.54
C PRO A 370 -6.44 -23.00 5.76
N ILE A 371 -6.75 -24.24 5.36
CA ILE A 371 -8.12 -24.80 5.41
C ILE A 371 -8.62 -25.03 6.87
N GLY A 372 -7.71 -25.19 7.83
CA GLY A 372 -8.02 -25.22 9.26
C GLY A 372 -6.81 -24.75 10.04
N PHE A 373 -6.96 -23.68 10.83
CA PHE A 373 -5.86 -23.07 11.57
C PHE A 373 -6.33 -22.36 12.85
N THR A 374 -5.37 -22.09 13.73
CA THR A 374 -5.56 -21.26 14.92
C THR A 374 -4.94 -19.88 14.70
N LEU A 375 -5.71 -18.81 14.93
CA LEU A 375 -5.27 -17.42 14.73
C LEU A 375 -4.78 -16.80 16.03
N TYR A 376 -3.53 -16.34 16.06
CA TYR A 376 -2.93 -15.57 17.13
C TYR A 376 -2.69 -14.13 16.66
N LYS A 377 -3.16 -13.14 17.42
CA LYS A 377 -3.11 -11.73 17.05
C LYS A 377 -1.98 -11.05 17.80
N VAL A 378 -1.16 -10.27 17.11
CA VAL A 378 -0.03 -9.55 17.70
C VAL A 378 -0.18 -8.05 17.42
N SER A 379 0.00 -7.22 18.43
CA SER A 379 0.12 -5.76 18.32
C SER A 379 0.94 -5.23 19.50
N ALA A 380 2.07 -4.60 19.19
CA ALA A 380 2.88 -3.89 20.18
C ALA A 380 2.22 -2.54 20.57
N ASP A 381 1.45 -1.96 19.67
CA ASP A 381 0.87 -0.63 19.82
C ASP A 381 -0.41 -0.63 20.69
N HIS A 382 -1.25 -1.66 20.51
CA HIS A 382 -2.51 -1.84 21.25
C HIS A 382 -2.62 -3.27 21.82
N PRO A 383 -1.80 -3.63 22.83
CA PRO A 383 -1.90 -4.94 23.47
C PRO A 383 -3.23 -5.09 24.22
N GLY A 384 -3.76 -6.31 24.29
CA GLY A 384 -5.06 -6.61 24.89
C GLY A 384 -5.15 -8.04 25.40
N ALA A 385 -6.28 -8.42 26.01
CA ALA A 385 -6.44 -9.76 26.59
C ALA A 385 -6.26 -10.90 25.56
N ASP A 386 -6.67 -10.65 24.30
CA ASP A 386 -6.56 -11.60 23.18
C ASP A 386 -5.51 -11.18 22.12
N VAL A 387 -4.64 -10.22 22.45
CA VAL A 387 -3.64 -9.65 21.53
C VAL A 387 -2.29 -9.59 22.23
N PHE A 388 -1.33 -10.35 21.70
CA PHE A 388 0.03 -10.44 22.24
C PHE A 388 0.84 -9.20 21.86
N ASP A 389 1.73 -8.77 22.76
CA ASP A 389 2.69 -7.68 22.53
C ASP A 389 3.88 -8.11 21.66
N THR A 390 4.17 -9.40 21.63
CA THR A 390 5.36 -10.01 21.01
C THR A 390 4.99 -11.21 20.14
N ILE A 391 5.78 -11.48 19.10
CA ILE A 391 5.65 -12.66 18.24
C ILE A 391 6.00 -13.92 19.05
N ASN A 392 7.02 -13.85 19.92
CA ASN A 392 7.36 -14.97 20.79
C ASN A 392 6.26 -15.28 21.81
N GLY A 393 5.52 -14.28 22.31
CA GLY A 393 4.35 -14.49 23.15
C GLY A 393 3.25 -15.30 22.45
N ALA A 394 2.98 -14.99 21.18
CA ALA A 394 2.04 -15.75 20.36
C ALA A 394 2.53 -17.18 20.07
N LEU A 395 3.82 -17.36 19.77
CA LEU A 395 4.43 -18.68 19.57
C LEU A 395 4.37 -19.53 20.85
N ALA A 396 4.67 -18.93 22.01
CA ALA A 396 4.60 -19.62 23.30
C ALA A 396 3.16 -20.06 23.62
N LYS A 397 2.17 -19.20 23.34
CA LYS A 397 0.76 -19.55 23.49
C LYS A 397 0.37 -20.72 22.60
N TRP A 398 0.79 -20.72 21.33
CA TRP A 398 0.53 -21.84 20.42
C TRP A 398 1.09 -23.16 20.96
N ARG A 399 2.32 -23.16 21.46
CA ARG A 399 2.92 -24.34 22.12
C ARG A 399 2.16 -24.77 23.37
N GLN A 400 1.66 -23.83 24.17
CA GLN A 400 0.81 -24.13 25.33
C GLN A 400 -0.53 -24.76 24.92
N ASP A 401 -1.17 -24.27 23.87
CA ASP A 401 -2.45 -24.80 23.38
C ASP A 401 -2.29 -26.24 22.86
N GLN A 402 -1.18 -26.53 22.18
CA GLN A 402 -0.83 -27.88 21.76
C GLN A 402 -0.60 -28.82 22.95
N GLN A 403 0.10 -28.35 23.99
CA GLN A 403 0.31 -29.13 25.22
C GLN A 403 -1.00 -29.36 26.00
N ALA A 404 -1.89 -28.37 26.04
CA ALA A 404 -3.17 -28.44 26.73
C ALA A 404 -4.15 -29.44 26.10
N LEU A 405 -4.02 -29.72 24.80
CA LEU A 405 -4.83 -30.74 24.11
C LEU A 405 -4.56 -32.15 24.66
N GLY A 406 -3.34 -32.41 25.16
CA GLY A 406 -2.95 -33.69 25.75
C GLY A 406 -2.94 -34.87 24.78
N PRO A 407 -2.66 -36.09 25.26
CA PRO A 407 -2.63 -37.30 24.45
C PRO A 407 -4.03 -37.69 23.93
N GLU A 408 -4.08 -38.50 22.85
CA GLU A 408 -5.34 -38.95 22.26
C GLU A 408 -6.21 -39.65 23.32
N PRO A 409 -7.48 -39.24 23.49
CA PRO A 409 -8.35 -39.82 24.50
C PRO A 409 -8.67 -41.28 24.17
N ALA A 410 -8.64 -42.15 25.18
CA ALA A 410 -8.94 -43.58 25.01
C ALA A 410 -10.40 -43.85 24.59
N ASN A 411 -11.32 -42.93 24.90
CA ASN A 411 -12.75 -43.06 24.62
C ASN A 411 -13.09 -42.64 23.18
N ASP A 412 -13.65 -43.58 22.41
CA ASP A 412 -14.01 -43.41 21.00
C ASP A 412 -15.00 -42.26 20.74
N ALA A 413 -15.84 -41.88 21.71
CA ALA A 413 -16.78 -40.77 21.56
C ALA A 413 -16.08 -39.40 21.47
N TYR A 414 -14.92 -39.22 22.10
CA TYR A 414 -14.18 -37.95 22.13
C TYR A 414 -13.08 -37.85 21.07
N LYS A 415 -12.69 -38.99 20.46
CA LYS A 415 -11.65 -39.03 19.41
C LYS A 415 -11.94 -38.12 18.21
N PRO A 416 -13.17 -38.02 17.67
CA PRO A 416 -13.44 -37.14 16.53
C PRO A 416 -13.19 -35.67 16.84
N ARG A 417 -13.62 -35.22 18.03
CA ARG A 417 -13.43 -33.84 18.49
C ARG A 417 -11.96 -33.53 18.73
N TRP A 418 -11.25 -34.42 19.43
CA TRP A 418 -9.81 -34.27 19.66
C TRP A 418 -9.02 -34.23 18.35
N ARG A 419 -9.36 -35.05 17.34
CA ARG A 419 -8.71 -35.01 16.02
C ARG A 419 -8.98 -33.71 15.26
N ALA A 420 -10.19 -33.17 15.35
CA ALA A 420 -10.53 -31.89 14.75
C ALA A 420 -9.79 -30.73 15.42
N ASP A 421 -9.70 -30.73 16.76
CA ASP A 421 -8.98 -29.73 17.54
C ASP A 421 -7.46 -29.84 17.30
N LYS A 422 -6.91 -31.06 17.20
CA LYS A 422 -5.52 -31.31 16.81
C LYS A 422 -5.22 -30.76 15.41
N ALA A 423 -6.04 -31.08 14.42
CA ALA A 423 -5.84 -30.61 13.04
C ALA A 423 -5.87 -29.08 12.94
N ARG A 424 -6.62 -28.39 13.81
CA ARG A 424 -6.60 -26.92 13.92
C ARG A 424 -5.35 -26.36 14.59
N LEU A 425 -4.74 -27.12 15.49
CA LEU A 425 -3.52 -26.74 16.21
C LEU A 425 -2.24 -27.15 15.48
N ASP A 426 -2.34 -28.04 14.50
CA ASP A 426 -1.26 -28.38 13.57
C ASP A 426 -0.93 -27.20 12.63
N ALA A 427 -1.87 -26.27 12.41
CA ALA A 427 -1.61 -25.04 11.65
C ALA A 427 -1.87 -23.77 12.48
N ALA A 428 -0.88 -22.90 12.57
CA ALA A 428 -0.97 -21.61 13.26
C ALA A 428 -0.74 -20.43 12.31
N VAL A 429 -1.55 -19.40 12.48
CA VAL A 429 -1.39 -18.11 11.81
C VAL A 429 -1.17 -17.04 12.85
N ILE A 430 0.00 -16.42 12.84
CA ILE A 430 0.34 -15.26 13.66
C ILE A 430 0.12 -14.01 12.81
N GLU A 431 -0.91 -13.24 13.14
CA GLU A 431 -1.30 -12.03 12.42
C GLU A 431 -0.88 -10.79 13.21
N ILE A 432 0.07 -10.03 12.64
CA ILE A 432 0.54 -8.76 13.18
C ILE A 432 -0.37 -7.63 12.69
N ARG A 433 -0.98 -6.88 13.60
CA ARG A 433 -2.07 -5.93 13.31
C ARG A 433 -1.66 -4.46 13.30
N ASP A 434 -0.40 -4.16 13.55
CA ASP A 434 0.15 -2.82 13.52
C ASP A 434 1.40 -2.73 12.61
N SER A 435 1.90 -1.51 12.43
CA SER A 435 3.12 -1.21 11.67
C SER A 435 4.31 -0.99 12.62
N ALA A 436 4.34 -1.70 13.76
CA ALA A 436 5.38 -1.56 14.75
C ALA A 436 6.69 -2.28 14.35
N VAL A 437 7.74 -2.02 15.12
CA VAL A 437 9.04 -2.70 14.99
C VAL A 437 9.18 -3.74 16.10
N TYR A 438 9.26 -5.00 15.72
CA TYR A 438 9.46 -6.15 16.59
C TYR A 438 10.95 -6.45 16.70
N SER A 439 11.53 -6.15 17.86
CA SER A 439 12.93 -6.46 18.18
C SER A 439 12.97 -7.60 19.18
N GLU A 440 13.04 -8.83 18.67
CA GLU A 440 13.12 -10.05 19.48
C GLU A 440 13.85 -11.15 18.70
N PRO A 441 14.56 -12.07 19.39
CA PRO A 441 15.16 -13.22 18.73
C PRO A 441 14.05 -14.17 18.29
N LEU A 442 14.12 -14.67 17.05
CA LEU A 442 13.14 -15.59 16.48
C LEU A 442 13.83 -16.91 16.12
N ALA A 443 13.48 -17.96 16.86
CA ALA A 443 13.90 -19.33 16.59
C ALA A 443 12.67 -20.22 16.47
N ILE A 444 12.39 -20.66 15.25
CA ILE A 444 11.20 -21.46 14.93
C ILE A 444 11.64 -22.88 14.63
N ALA A 445 11.17 -23.83 15.45
CA ALA A 445 11.32 -25.27 15.21
C ALA A 445 9.92 -25.87 15.07
N LEU A 446 9.62 -26.46 13.91
CA LEU A 446 8.31 -27.06 13.59
C LEU A 446 8.32 -28.58 13.71
N GLU A 447 7.29 -29.14 14.35
CA GLU A 447 7.07 -30.59 14.44
C GLU A 447 6.49 -31.15 13.13
N ALA A 448 6.46 -32.49 13.02
CA ALA A 448 6.04 -33.16 11.80
C ALA A 448 4.58 -32.84 11.44
N GLY A 449 4.36 -32.35 10.22
CA GLY A 449 3.04 -31.93 9.73
C GLY A 449 2.57 -30.54 10.18
N GLU A 450 3.37 -29.80 10.96
CA GLU A 450 3.01 -28.45 11.40
C GLU A 450 3.15 -27.41 10.29
N SER A 451 2.22 -26.44 10.25
CA SER A 451 2.28 -25.30 9.34
C SER A 451 2.22 -23.99 10.14
N LEU A 452 3.26 -23.17 10.04
CA LEU A 452 3.28 -21.84 10.65
C LEU A 452 3.30 -20.75 9.59
N GLN A 453 2.39 -19.79 9.71
CA GLN A 453 2.36 -18.58 8.91
C GLN A 453 2.50 -17.36 9.82
N ILE A 454 3.53 -16.54 9.60
CA ILE A 454 3.62 -15.21 10.20
C ILE A 454 3.24 -14.21 9.12
N ARG A 455 2.15 -13.48 9.35
CA ARG A 455 1.58 -12.55 8.37
C ARG A 455 1.33 -11.17 8.95
N ALA A 456 1.48 -10.15 8.11
CA ALA A 456 0.91 -8.84 8.35
C ALA A 456 -0.61 -8.86 8.11
N ALA A 457 -1.36 -8.12 8.92
CA ALA A 457 -2.74 -7.81 8.62
C ALA A 457 -2.83 -6.97 7.34
N ASN A 458 -4.01 -6.95 6.72
CA ASN A 458 -4.22 -6.15 5.53
C ASN A 458 -3.95 -4.66 5.83
N ARG A 459 -3.24 -3.96 4.92
CA ARG A 459 -2.84 -2.56 5.09
C ARG A 459 -2.03 -2.28 6.37
N THR A 460 -1.08 -3.16 6.70
CA THR A 460 -0.09 -2.93 7.77
C THR A 460 1.33 -3.23 7.27
N ARG A 461 2.33 -2.57 7.85
CA ARG A 461 3.76 -2.70 7.51
C ARG A 461 4.60 -3.00 8.76
N PRO A 462 4.49 -4.20 9.33
CA PRO A 462 5.32 -4.58 10.47
C PRO A 462 6.78 -4.85 10.04
N VAL A 463 7.71 -4.50 10.91
CA VAL A 463 9.15 -4.69 10.71
C VAL A 463 9.71 -5.60 11.79
N ILE A 464 10.30 -6.72 11.40
CA ILE A 464 11.10 -7.57 12.28
C ILE A 464 12.54 -7.07 12.21
N ARG A 465 13.03 -6.53 13.32
CA ARG A 465 14.38 -6.01 13.47
C ARG A 465 15.19 -6.93 14.37
N LEU A 466 16.06 -7.72 13.75
CA LEU A 466 16.95 -8.63 14.46
C LEU A 466 18.14 -7.84 15.02
N LEU A 467 18.31 -7.87 16.33
CA LEU A 467 19.43 -7.24 17.02
C LEU A 467 20.49 -8.29 17.37
N ASP A 468 21.73 -7.83 17.58
CA ASP A 468 22.80 -8.65 18.15
C ASP A 468 22.59 -8.75 19.67
N TYR A 469 21.74 -9.68 20.11
CA TYR A 469 21.50 -10.01 21.51
C TYR A 469 22.71 -10.70 22.16
N MET A 470 23.42 -11.52 21.39
CA MET A 470 24.51 -12.35 21.87
C MET A 470 25.83 -11.85 21.33
N ALA A 471 26.73 -11.46 22.25
CA ALA A 471 28.05 -10.94 21.88
C ALA A 471 29.01 -12.04 21.37
N ASN A 472 28.75 -13.31 21.68
CA ASN A 472 29.64 -14.43 21.44
C ASN A 472 29.20 -15.39 20.33
N ARG A 473 28.05 -15.14 19.69
CA ARG A 473 27.54 -15.94 18.56
C ARG A 473 26.61 -15.10 17.69
N PRO A 474 26.47 -15.42 16.39
CA PRO A 474 25.52 -14.74 15.55
C PRO A 474 24.10 -15.06 16.01
N ASP A 475 23.27 -14.02 16.14
CA ASP A 475 21.84 -14.16 16.20
C ASP A 475 21.31 -14.19 14.76
N ALA A 476 20.59 -15.25 14.42
CA ALA A 476 19.92 -15.37 13.13
C ALA A 476 18.44 -15.66 13.39
N PHE A 477 17.58 -15.21 12.48
CA PHE A 477 16.22 -15.73 12.44
C PHE A 477 16.28 -17.14 11.86
N THR A 478 16.33 -18.14 12.75
CA THR A 478 16.44 -19.54 12.36
C THR A 478 15.08 -20.20 12.21
N VAL A 479 14.87 -20.89 11.10
CA VAL A 479 13.70 -21.73 10.84
C VAL A 479 14.17 -23.16 10.56
N SER A 480 13.68 -24.11 11.34
CA SER A 480 13.90 -25.54 11.14
C SER A 480 12.57 -26.29 11.29
N GLY A 481 12.50 -27.49 10.72
CA GLY A 481 11.30 -28.29 10.84
C GLY A 481 11.50 -29.75 10.48
N LYS A 482 10.54 -30.57 10.90
CA LYS A 482 10.51 -32.02 10.64
C LYS A 482 9.71 -32.33 9.38
N LYS A 483 9.61 -33.62 9.04
CA LYS A 483 8.89 -34.12 7.86
C LYS A 483 7.52 -33.47 7.69
N ALA A 484 7.25 -32.99 6.48
CA ALA A 484 5.98 -32.38 6.06
C ALA A 484 5.61 -31.06 6.77
N SER A 485 6.53 -30.44 7.50
CA SER A 485 6.32 -29.10 8.05
C SER A 485 6.42 -28.00 6.98
N ARG A 486 5.75 -26.87 7.20
CA ARG A 486 5.70 -25.74 6.26
C ARG A 486 5.81 -24.40 6.99
N PHE A 487 6.59 -23.49 6.43
CA PHE A 487 6.75 -22.14 6.96
C PHE A 487 6.36 -21.09 5.92
N LYS A 488 5.60 -20.07 6.32
CA LYS A 488 5.18 -18.97 5.45
C LYS A 488 5.41 -17.61 6.10
N LEU A 489 6.01 -16.70 5.34
CA LEU A 489 6.20 -15.30 5.68
C LEU A 489 5.40 -14.44 4.70
N ASP A 490 4.44 -13.65 5.18
CA ASP A 490 3.52 -12.88 4.31
C ASP A 490 3.38 -11.42 4.76
N GLY A 491 3.82 -10.46 3.93
CA GLY A 491 3.58 -9.04 4.22
C GLY A 491 4.58 -8.38 5.20
N LEU A 492 5.75 -8.98 5.44
CA LEU A 492 6.66 -8.57 6.52
C LEU A 492 7.97 -7.96 5.99
N ILE A 493 8.62 -7.11 6.78
CA ILE A 493 9.96 -6.62 6.49
C ILE A 493 10.94 -7.19 7.51
N VAL A 494 12.04 -7.78 7.06
CA VAL A 494 13.09 -8.32 7.92
C VAL A 494 14.38 -7.53 7.72
N THR A 495 14.95 -7.03 8.83
CA THR A 495 16.18 -6.24 8.85
C THR A 495 17.06 -6.62 10.04
N GLY A 496 18.32 -6.19 10.02
CA GLY A 496 19.33 -6.44 11.06
C GLY A 496 20.16 -7.70 10.84
N ARG A 497 19.52 -8.80 10.38
CA ARG A 497 20.15 -10.09 10.04
C ARG A 497 19.34 -10.82 8.95
N GLY A 498 19.92 -11.85 8.36
CA GLY A 498 19.25 -12.73 7.40
C GLY A 498 18.36 -13.79 8.05
N ILE A 499 17.51 -14.42 7.24
CA ILE A 499 16.75 -15.62 7.61
C ILE A 499 17.60 -16.84 7.28
N GLN A 500 17.75 -17.74 8.24
CA GLN A 500 18.50 -18.98 8.09
C GLN A 500 17.54 -20.17 8.15
N VAL A 501 17.43 -20.92 7.06
CA VAL A 501 16.67 -22.17 7.00
C VAL A 501 17.63 -23.33 7.18
N SER A 502 17.52 -24.02 8.30
CA SER A 502 18.44 -25.10 8.68
C SER A 502 17.76 -26.46 8.57
N GLY A 503 18.35 -27.35 7.78
CA GLY A 503 17.96 -28.76 7.69
C GLY A 503 18.43 -29.59 8.89
N PRO A 504 17.99 -30.85 9.00
CA PRO A 504 18.43 -31.74 10.06
C PRO A 504 19.92 -32.08 9.92
N ASP A 505 20.62 -32.18 11.06
CA ASP A 505 22.03 -32.56 11.09
C ASP A 505 22.21 -33.96 10.49
N ARG A 506 23.01 -34.06 9.42
CA ARG A 506 23.27 -35.31 8.70
C ARG A 506 24.16 -36.27 9.49
N SER A 507 24.90 -35.76 10.46
CA SER A 507 25.76 -36.59 11.33
C SER A 507 24.95 -37.31 12.41
N ASP A 508 23.78 -36.78 12.78
CA ASP A 508 22.86 -37.38 13.73
C ASP A 508 21.76 -38.16 12.99
N THR A 509 21.94 -39.48 12.94
CA THR A 509 21.01 -40.41 12.28
C THR A 509 19.57 -40.33 12.83
N GLU A 510 19.37 -40.01 14.11
CA GLU A 510 18.04 -39.92 14.71
C GLU A 510 17.32 -38.64 14.33
N VAL A 511 18.04 -37.51 14.30
CA VAL A 511 17.49 -36.21 13.87
C VAL A 511 17.23 -36.21 12.36
N PHE A 512 18.13 -36.80 11.57
CA PHE A 512 17.94 -36.94 10.13
C PHE A 512 16.71 -37.79 9.78
N ALA A 513 16.42 -38.84 10.57
CA ALA A 513 15.24 -39.69 10.37
C ALA A 513 13.90 -38.95 10.64
N GLN A 514 13.91 -37.87 11.43
CA GLN A 514 12.72 -37.05 11.69
C GLN A 514 12.30 -36.21 10.47
N GLY A 515 13.16 -36.13 9.46
CA GLY A 515 12.92 -35.45 8.18
C GLY A 515 13.13 -33.94 8.26
N ASP A 516 12.97 -33.30 7.10
CA ASP A 516 13.23 -31.87 6.91
C ASP A 516 11.94 -31.10 6.57
N LEU A 517 12.02 -29.79 6.65
CA LEU A 517 11.00 -28.83 6.24
C LEU A 517 10.67 -29.01 4.74
N CYS A 518 9.38 -28.98 4.41
CA CYS A 518 8.92 -29.27 3.06
C CYS A 518 8.94 -28.01 2.18
N ASP A 519 8.28 -26.95 2.63
CA ASP A 519 8.09 -25.71 1.87
C ASP A 519 8.35 -24.48 2.75
N VAL A 520 9.10 -23.51 2.22
CA VAL A 520 9.20 -22.14 2.73
C VAL A 520 8.60 -21.19 1.69
N THR A 521 7.52 -20.49 2.04
CA THR A 521 6.93 -19.47 1.17
C THR A 521 7.22 -18.08 1.70
N ILE A 522 7.84 -17.24 0.87
CA ILE A 522 8.06 -15.82 1.16
C ILE A 522 7.19 -15.02 0.18
N ARG A 523 6.11 -14.45 0.70
CA ARG A 523 5.13 -13.72 -0.09
C ARG A 523 5.05 -12.28 0.40
N HIS A 524 4.95 -11.31 -0.53
CA HIS A 524 4.79 -9.89 -0.19
C HIS A 524 5.72 -9.42 0.95
N SER A 525 6.95 -9.93 1.01
CA SER A 525 7.86 -9.67 2.13
C SER A 525 9.14 -9.05 1.59
N THR A 526 9.79 -8.21 2.40
CA THR A 526 11.04 -7.56 2.02
C THR A 526 12.14 -7.97 2.97
N LEU A 527 13.12 -8.69 2.45
CA LEU A 527 14.35 -8.99 3.16
C LEU A 527 15.37 -7.89 2.84
N MET A 528 15.84 -7.16 3.85
CA MET A 528 16.75 -6.04 3.62
C MET A 528 18.11 -6.53 3.10
N PRO A 529 18.59 -6.01 1.96
CA PRO A 529 19.91 -6.36 1.44
C PRO A 529 20.99 -5.89 2.40
N GLY A 530 22.02 -6.73 2.59
CA GLY A 530 23.13 -6.46 3.50
C GLY A 530 22.73 -6.16 4.95
N TRP A 531 21.60 -6.75 5.38
CA TRP A 531 21.05 -6.68 6.74
C TRP A 531 20.67 -5.28 7.23
N GLY A 532 20.74 -4.26 6.38
CA GLY A 532 20.42 -2.89 6.74
C GLY A 532 20.94 -1.93 5.69
N LEU A 533 20.43 -0.70 5.72
CA LEU A 533 20.77 0.35 4.76
C LEU A 533 21.50 1.48 5.47
N GLU A 534 22.47 2.07 4.79
CA GLU A 534 23.03 3.38 5.12
C GLU A 534 22.05 4.50 4.78
N CYS A 535 22.37 5.73 5.16
CA CYS A 535 21.49 6.89 4.93
C CYS A 535 21.18 7.12 3.44
N ASP A 536 22.09 6.76 2.54
CA ASP A 536 21.97 6.88 1.08
C ASP A 536 21.30 5.68 0.40
N CYS A 537 20.73 4.75 1.18
CA CYS A 537 20.12 3.49 0.73
C CYS A 537 21.11 2.44 0.20
N GLU A 538 22.43 2.61 0.38
CA GLU A 538 23.39 1.54 0.11
C GLU A 538 23.34 0.46 1.22
N PRO A 539 23.52 -0.84 0.89
CA PRO A 539 23.51 -1.89 1.89
C PRO A 539 24.75 -1.82 2.78
N LYS A 540 24.56 -1.96 4.10
CA LYS A 540 25.66 -1.93 5.09
C LYS A 540 26.64 -3.09 4.92
N ARG A 541 26.14 -4.25 4.51
CA ARG A 541 26.94 -5.48 4.30
C ARG A 541 26.62 -6.11 2.95
N PRO A 542 27.09 -5.54 1.83
CA PRO A 542 26.66 -5.94 0.47
C PRO A 542 26.90 -7.43 0.15
N ASN A 543 27.88 -8.06 0.79
CA ASN A 543 28.23 -9.47 0.56
C ASN A 543 27.41 -10.46 1.40
N GLU A 544 26.64 -9.97 2.39
CA GLU A 544 25.92 -10.83 3.31
C GLU A 544 24.51 -11.17 2.76
N PRO A 545 24.15 -12.46 2.65
CA PRO A 545 22.86 -12.86 2.15
C PRO A 545 21.73 -12.59 3.16
N SER A 546 20.56 -12.20 2.68
CA SER A 546 19.38 -12.00 3.52
C SER A 546 18.56 -13.29 3.72
N LEU A 547 18.84 -14.34 2.94
CA LEU A 547 18.28 -15.68 3.05
C LEU A 547 19.40 -16.71 2.86
N GLU A 548 19.61 -17.54 3.87
CA GLU A 548 20.60 -18.62 3.88
C GLU A 548 19.89 -19.97 4.01
N LEU A 549 20.31 -20.94 3.19
CA LEU A 549 19.81 -22.32 3.23
C LEU A 549 20.98 -23.23 3.62
N LEU A 550 20.88 -23.87 4.78
CA LEU A 550 21.93 -24.73 5.32
C LEU A 550 21.44 -26.17 5.39
N ASP A 551 22.07 -27.03 4.59
CA ASP A 551 21.84 -28.48 4.55
C ASP A 551 20.36 -28.92 4.43
N THR A 552 19.49 -28.04 3.93
CA THR A 552 18.05 -28.27 3.78
C THR A 552 17.66 -28.68 2.36
N GLY A 553 16.69 -29.58 2.25
CA GLY A 553 15.98 -29.95 1.02
C GLY A 553 14.65 -29.22 0.84
N ALA A 554 14.35 -28.22 1.69
CA ALA A 554 13.12 -27.45 1.62
C ALA A 554 12.97 -26.71 0.27
N ARG A 555 11.76 -26.73 -0.28
CA ARG A 555 11.42 -25.96 -1.48
C ARG A 555 11.13 -24.51 -1.11
N ILE A 556 11.88 -23.58 -1.67
CA ILE A 556 11.62 -22.14 -1.52
C ILE A 556 10.68 -21.65 -2.61
N VAL A 557 9.64 -20.92 -2.23
CA VAL A 557 8.67 -20.28 -3.13
C VAL A 557 8.63 -18.79 -2.80
N ILE A 558 8.87 -17.93 -3.80
CA ILE A 558 8.83 -16.47 -3.66
C ILE A 558 7.66 -15.94 -4.49
N GLU A 559 6.76 -15.18 -3.85
CA GLU A 559 5.49 -14.68 -4.42
C GLU A 559 5.29 -13.17 -4.28
#